data_AF-A0A953INU5-F1
#
_entry.id   AF-A0A953INU5-F1
#
_cell.length_a   1.000
_cell.length_b   1.000
_cell.length_c   1.000
_cell.angle_alpha   90.00
_cell.angle_beta   90.00
_cell.angle_gamma   90.00
#
_symmetry.space_group_name_H-M   'P 1'
#
loop_
_entity.id
_entity.type
_entity.pdbx_description
1 polymer ?
#
loop_
_entity_poly.entity_id
_entity_poly.type
_entity_poly.pdbx_seq_one_letter_code
_entity_poly.pdbx_strand_id
1 'polypeptide(L)'
;MKKPANQSRKRRTVSDVESPTLTKEMFANMRPASEVLPGILEKSRIGRPPKAEDEKKQLVSLRIDKDVLAAYRSLGGGWQTKINETLRKHVPARSRFGMGKHR
;
A
#
# COMPACT_ATOMS: atom_id res chain seq x y z
N MET A 1 21.75 -18.91 -13.05
CA MET A 1 20.46 -19.67 -13.07
C MET A 1 19.31 -18.65 -13.19
N LYS A 2 18.57 -18.65 -14.30
CA LYS A 2 17.50 -17.66 -14.58
C LYS A 2 16.18 -18.16 -13.95
N LYS A 3 15.53 -17.35 -13.10
CA LYS A 3 14.20 -17.68 -12.50
C LYS A 3 13.14 -17.80 -13.61
N PRO A 4 12.25 -18.81 -13.59
CA PRO A 4 11.24 -18.97 -14.63
C PRO A 4 10.16 -17.90 -14.56
N ALA A 5 9.59 -17.60 -15.72
CA ALA A 5 8.59 -16.61 -15.98
C ALA A 5 7.33 -16.78 -15.09
N ASN A 6 6.78 -15.65 -14.69
CA ASN A 6 5.61 -15.49 -13.82
C ASN A 6 4.38 -16.20 -14.43
N GLN A 7 4.07 -17.39 -13.94
CA GLN A 7 2.88 -18.15 -14.31
C GLN A 7 1.65 -17.41 -13.75
N SER A 8 0.84 -16.82 -14.64
CA SER A 8 -0.37 -16.08 -14.32
C SER A 8 -1.35 -16.92 -13.48
N ARG A 9 -1.27 -16.81 -12.15
CA ARG A 9 -2.30 -17.39 -11.27
C ARG A 9 -3.62 -16.67 -11.52
N LYS A 10 -4.60 -17.38 -12.06
CA LYS A 10 -6.00 -16.92 -12.16
C LYS A 10 -6.44 -16.50 -10.75
N ARG A 11 -6.73 -15.20 -10.57
CA ARG A 11 -7.18 -14.68 -9.27
C ARG A 11 -8.57 -15.25 -8.98
N ARG A 12 -8.68 -16.13 -7.99
CA ARG A 12 -9.98 -16.54 -7.46
C ARG A 12 -10.69 -15.32 -6.90
N THR A 13 -11.97 -15.23 -7.18
CA THR A 13 -12.89 -14.19 -6.77
C THR A 13 -13.89 -14.76 -5.78
N VAL A 14 -14.63 -13.90 -5.08
CA VAL A 14 -15.60 -14.33 -4.05
C VAL A 14 -16.68 -15.26 -4.63
N SER A 15 -17.00 -15.12 -5.92
CA SER A 15 -17.93 -15.99 -6.65
C SER A 15 -17.39 -17.38 -6.98
N ASP A 16 -16.07 -17.62 -6.86
CA ASP A 16 -15.49 -18.95 -7.07
C ASP A 16 -15.59 -19.85 -5.83
N VAL A 17 -16.13 -19.35 -4.71
CA VAL A 17 -16.19 -20.06 -3.43
C VAL A 17 -17.65 -20.33 -3.04
N GLU A 18 -18.07 -21.58 -3.17
CA GLU A 18 -19.34 -22.04 -2.60
C GLU A 18 -19.24 -21.96 -1.07
N SER A 19 -20.03 -21.06 -0.46
CA SER A 19 -19.99 -20.77 0.98
C SER A 19 -21.36 -21.02 1.60
N PRO A 20 -21.46 -21.75 2.73
CA PRO A 20 -22.74 -22.01 3.38
C PRO A 20 -23.40 -20.70 3.82
N THR A 21 -24.73 -20.63 3.69
CA THR A 21 -25.50 -19.47 4.13
C THR A 21 -25.43 -19.31 5.63
N LEU A 22 -25.17 -18.09 6.09
CA LEU A 22 -25.11 -17.80 7.52
C LEU A 22 -26.52 -17.81 8.13
N THR A 23 -26.82 -18.83 8.94
CA THR A 23 -28.13 -18.96 9.59
C THR A 23 -28.24 -18.03 10.83
N LYS A 24 -29.48 -17.72 11.24
CA LYS A 24 -29.75 -16.87 12.41
C LYS A 24 -29.19 -17.46 13.70
N GLU A 25 -29.27 -18.79 13.85
CA GLU A 25 -28.74 -19.50 15.02
C GLU A 25 -27.21 -19.45 15.07
N MET A 26 -26.54 -19.56 13.91
CA MET A 26 -25.09 -19.40 13.84
C MET A 26 -24.68 -17.99 14.27
N PHE A 27 -25.43 -16.96 13.87
CA PHE A 27 -25.17 -15.58 14.27
C PHE A 27 -25.36 -15.36 15.77
N ALA A 28 -26.42 -15.92 16.35
CA ALA A 28 -26.72 -15.81 17.78
C ALA A 28 -25.64 -16.45 18.67
N ASN A 29 -24.95 -17.48 18.17
CA ASN A 29 -23.89 -18.18 18.89
C ASN A 29 -22.48 -17.61 18.63
N MET A 30 -22.33 -16.56 17.81
CA MET A 30 -21.01 -15.96 17.56
C MET A 30 -20.45 -15.28 18.80
N ARG A 31 -19.16 -15.48 19.03
CA ARG A 31 -18.41 -14.87 20.13
C ARG A 31 -17.23 -14.08 19.59
N PRO A 32 -16.80 -13.00 20.25
CA PRO A 32 -15.68 -12.21 19.77
C PRO A 32 -14.40 -13.04 19.76
N ALA A 33 -13.56 -12.83 18.75
CA ALA A 33 -12.31 -13.58 18.58
C ALA A 33 -11.37 -13.47 19.80
N SER A 34 -11.50 -12.42 20.61
CA SER A 34 -10.80 -12.26 21.89
C SER A 34 -11.10 -13.36 22.90
N GLU A 35 -12.33 -13.87 22.92
CA GLU A 35 -12.77 -14.86 23.91
C GLU A 35 -12.47 -16.28 23.45
N VAL A 36 -12.58 -16.55 22.15
CA VAL A 36 -12.49 -17.91 21.59
C VAL A 36 -11.10 -18.23 21.04
N LEU A 37 -10.27 -17.22 20.76
CA LEU A 37 -8.93 -17.38 20.18
C LEU A 37 -7.87 -16.51 20.89
N PRO A 38 -7.58 -16.77 22.17
CA PRO A 38 -6.53 -16.07 22.92
C PRO A 38 -5.15 -16.39 22.29
N GLY A 39 -4.60 -15.45 21.52
CA GLY A 39 -3.32 -15.58 20.82
C GLY A 39 -3.35 -15.17 19.34
N ILE A 40 -4.55 -15.09 18.74
CA ILE A 40 -4.70 -14.51 17.39
C ILE A 40 -4.66 -12.99 17.44
N LEU A 41 -5.26 -12.37 18.45
CA LEU A 41 -5.27 -10.90 18.57
C LEU A 41 -3.89 -10.30 18.78
N GLU A 42 -2.98 -10.99 19.46
CA GLU A 42 -1.60 -10.55 19.62
C GLU A 42 -0.86 -10.50 18.28
N LYS A 43 -1.12 -11.46 17.39
CA LYS A 43 -0.54 -11.52 16.04
C LYS A 43 -1.26 -10.61 15.05
N SER A 44 -2.56 -10.42 15.20
CA SER A 44 -3.39 -9.58 14.32
C SER A 44 -3.33 -8.09 14.62
N ARG A 45 -2.86 -7.69 15.82
CA ARG A 45 -2.56 -6.29 16.15
C ARG A 45 -1.35 -5.74 15.41
N ILE A 46 -0.53 -6.61 14.83
CA ILE A 46 0.59 -6.23 14.00
C ILE A 46 0.02 -5.89 12.62
N GLY A 47 -0.41 -4.64 12.46
CA GLY A 47 -0.63 -4.07 11.13
C GLY A 47 0.64 -4.20 10.26
N ARG A 48 0.56 -3.80 8.99
CA ARG A 48 1.76 -3.80 8.13
C ARG A 48 2.88 -3.05 8.86
N PRO A 49 4.09 -3.63 9.00
CA PRO A 49 5.17 -2.98 9.71
C PRO A 49 5.37 -1.56 9.16
N PRO A 50 5.61 -0.57 10.03
CA PRO A 50 5.85 0.79 9.57
C PRO A 50 7.01 0.79 8.59
N LYS A 51 6.87 1.55 7.50
CA LYS A 51 7.97 1.74 6.55
C LYS A 51 9.14 2.43 7.25
N ALA A 52 10.36 2.11 6.84
CA ALA A 52 11.55 2.84 7.23
C ALA A 52 11.40 4.33 6.85
N GLU A 53 12.03 5.22 7.62
CA GLU A 53 11.84 6.68 7.46
C GLU A 53 12.23 7.16 6.06
N ASP A 54 13.30 6.60 5.49
CA ASP A 54 13.79 6.87 4.14
C ASP A 54 12.86 6.38 3.01
N GLU A 55 11.97 5.43 3.31
CA GLU A 55 10.97 4.91 2.38
C GLU A 55 9.61 5.63 2.49
N LYS A 56 9.42 6.47 3.52
CA LYS A 56 8.17 7.20 3.71
C LYS A 56 8.05 8.31 2.67
N LYS A 57 6.96 8.28 1.93
CA LYS A 57 6.57 9.40 1.06
C LYS A 57 5.85 10.44 1.93
N GLN A 58 6.32 11.68 1.89
CA GLN A 58 5.64 12.77 2.57
C GLN A 58 4.47 13.26 1.70
N LEU A 59 3.27 13.34 2.28
CA LEU A 59 2.14 14.00 1.65
C LEU A 59 2.33 15.50 1.79
N VAL A 60 2.42 16.20 0.66
CA VAL A 60 2.57 17.66 0.61
C VAL A 60 1.50 18.25 -0.28
N SER A 61 1.06 19.48 0.04
CA SER A 61 0.20 20.26 -0.85
C SER A 61 1.07 21.05 -1.83
N LEU A 62 1.15 20.58 -3.07
CA LEU A 62 1.91 21.20 -4.16
C LEU A 62 0.95 21.61 -5.28
N ARG A 63 1.13 22.82 -5.83
CA ARG A 63 0.43 23.24 -7.06
C ARG A 63 1.24 22.78 -8.27
N ILE A 64 0.56 22.13 -9.21
CA ILE A 64 1.11 21.62 -10.47
C ILE A 64 0.24 22.19 -11.59
N ASP A 65 0.85 22.56 -12.71
CA ASP A 65 0.11 23.06 -13.88
C ASP A 65 -0.92 22.02 -14.36
N LYS A 66 -2.06 22.54 -14.83
CA LYS A 66 -3.25 21.72 -15.14
C LYS A 66 -3.00 20.73 -16.27
N ASP A 67 -2.29 21.16 -17.30
CA ASP A 67 -1.92 20.37 -18.47
C ASP A 67 -0.95 19.23 -18.11
N VAL A 68 0.06 19.53 -17.29
CA VAL A 68 1.00 18.53 -16.77
C VAL A 68 0.24 17.48 -15.95
N LEU A 69 -0.64 17.92 -15.03
CA LEU A 69 -1.43 17.00 -14.22
C LEU A 69 -2.37 16.13 -15.08
N ALA A 70 -3.00 16.71 -16.11
CA ALA A 70 -3.85 15.99 -17.04
C ALA A 70 -3.07 14.94 -17.83
N ALA A 71 -1.88 15.28 -18.32
CA ALA A 71 -1.00 14.38 -19.04
C ALA A 71 -0.57 13.17 -18.19
N TYR A 72 -0.27 13.37 -16.90
CA TYR A 72 0.03 12.24 -16.03
C TYR A 72 -1.23 11.41 -15.72
N ARG A 73 -2.37 12.04 -15.44
CA ARG A 73 -3.63 11.33 -15.14
C ARG A 73 -4.11 10.46 -16.31
N SER A 74 -3.87 10.88 -17.55
CA SER A 74 -4.23 10.07 -18.73
C SER A 74 -3.45 8.75 -18.83
N LEU A 75 -2.31 8.64 -18.14
CA LEU A 75 -1.52 7.40 -18.04
C LEU A 75 -2.17 6.33 -17.15
N GLY A 76 -3.36 6.61 -16.60
CA GLY A 76 -4.19 5.68 -15.84
C GLY A 76 -3.70 5.40 -14.42
N GLY A 77 -3.95 4.17 -13.96
CA GLY A 77 -3.54 3.72 -12.63
C GLY A 77 -2.04 3.92 -12.39
N GLY A 78 -1.69 4.47 -11.22
CA GLY A 78 -0.29 4.70 -10.84
C GLY A 78 0.34 5.97 -11.41
N TRP A 79 -0.43 6.91 -11.98
CA TRP A 79 0.10 8.20 -12.44
C TRP A 79 0.87 8.99 -11.38
N GLN A 80 0.46 8.88 -10.10
CA GLN A 80 1.19 9.48 -8.96
C GLN A 80 2.58 8.87 -8.77
N THR A 81 2.75 7.59 -9.04
CA THR A 81 4.07 6.94 -9.01
C THR A 81 4.93 7.44 -10.16
N LYS A 82 4.35 7.53 -11.37
CA LYS A 82 5.06 8.03 -12.57
C LYS A 82 5.54 9.47 -12.41
N ILE A 83 4.70 10.37 -11.90
CA ILE A 83 5.12 11.77 -11.66
C ILE A 83 6.22 11.85 -10.60
N ASN A 84 6.14 11.04 -9.54
CA ASN A 84 7.18 10.98 -8.51
C ASN A 84 8.52 10.44 -9.06
N GLU A 85 8.50 9.46 -9.98
CA GLU A 85 9.70 8.98 -10.66
C GLU A 85 10.33 10.06 -11.54
N THR A 86 9.52 10.84 -12.27
CA THR A 86 10.01 11.99 -13.03
C THR A 86 10.67 13.00 -12.09
N LEU A 87 10.00 13.37 -11.00
CA LEU A 87 10.57 14.30 -10.01
C LEU A 87 11.91 13.79 -9.49
N ARG A 88 12.03 12.50 -9.14
CA ARG A 88 13.29 11.88 -8.69
C ARG A 88 14.45 12.03 -9.69
N LYS A 89 14.17 11.90 -11.00
CA LYS A 89 15.18 12.04 -12.06
C LYS A 89 15.67 13.47 -12.23
N HIS A 90 14.84 14.45 -11.86
CA HIS A 90 15.11 15.87 -12.03
C HIS A 90 15.40 16.59 -10.71
N VAL A 91 15.53 15.87 -9.58
CA VAL A 91 16.03 16.46 -8.35
C VAL A 91 17.45 16.94 -8.63
N PRO A 92 17.80 18.21 -8.31
CA PRO A 92 19.16 18.68 -8.46
C PRO A 92 20.11 17.73 -7.71
N ALA A 93 21.21 17.34 -8.37
CA ALA A 93 22.28 16.58 -7.73
C ALA A 93 22.59 17.28 -6.41
N ARG A 94 22.36 16.57 -5.30
CA ARG A 94 22.30 17.10 -3.93
C ARG A 94 23.44 18.10 -3.73
N SER A 95 23.18 19.38 -3.98
CA SER A 95 24.12 20.43 -3.64
C SER A 95 24.27 20.29 -2.14
N ARG A 96 25.51 20.26 -1.66
CA ARG A 96 25.90 19.97 -0.28
C ARG A 96 25.44 21.08 0.68
N PHE A 97 24.15 21.40 0.67
CA PHE A 97 23.50 22.37 1.52
C PHE A 97 23.27 21.73 2.88
N GLY A 98 24.24 21.95 3.77
CA GLY A 98 24.01 22.15 5.20
C GLY A 98 23.56 20.94 6.02
N MET A 99 24.39 19.90 6.15
CA MET A 99 24.49 19.21 7.45
C MET A 99 25.24 20.16 8.40
N GLY A 100 24.51 21.11 8.97
CA GLY A 100 25.01 22.11 9.90
C GLY A 100 24.28 22.04 11.23
N LYS A 101 24.93 21.39 12.19
CA LYS A 101 24.82 21.56 13.65
C LYS A 101 23.48 21.22 14.32
N HIS A 102 23.46 20.05 14.96
CA HIS A 102 22.84 19.95 16.28
C HIS A 102 23.54 20.95 17.22
N ARG A 103 22.77 21.90 17.77
CA ARG A 103 22.99 22.40 19.13
C ARG A 103 21.94 21.75 20.01
#